data_AF-A0A9E6TR20-F1
#
_entry.id   AF-A0A9E6TR20-F1
#
_cell.length_a   1.000
_cell.length_b   1.000
_cell.length_c   1.000
_cell.angle_alpha   90.00
_cell.angle_beta   90.00
_cell.angle_gamma   90.00
#
_symmetry.space_group_name_H-M   'P 1'
#
loop_
_entity.id
_entity.type
_entity.pdbx_description
1 polymer ?
#
loop_
_entity_poly.entity_id
_entity_poly.type
_entity_poly.pdbx_seq_one_letter_code
_entity_poly.pdbx_strand_id
1 'polypeptide(L)'
;MDISNIRLTSNWDLVRRPATPEEPVPETVALPRGSKAPLDVALKAVQSQLQRLLEAHGERRDYTQKVLEQRLKLLDELSVGIVEGNDEIVIGQRSIINEVNGALPGEVRTQAEDQAGQTPEFFDKLIELINLIGGSYLEVYKNIVQQYSAFFDAFNREITSKIKDWMEATNEGKEITLNVKQLKAALEKLIDAFSKVEPFDPQNPDKPSGVLFPKPPERSTTDKEAAQQWCRTLGLDPTNPDILKDDGDGNFSVMLDTGPLKQMLRDLPAGDSVTWDSALFQSWQTGFNAQGERLKNKLQEYTQKYSGANSTHDNFIKVLSNHINQFADMLKSMSHT
;
A
#
# COMPACT_ATOMS: atom_id res chain seq x y z
N MET A 1 9.15 -2.62 -33.88
CA MET A 1 9.60 -3.21 -32.59
C MET A 1 8.46 -4.05 -32.06
N ASP A 2 8.70 -5.35 -31.97
CA ASP A 2 7.70 -6.36 -31.66
C ASP A 2 7.49 -6.43 -30.13
N ILE A 3 6.35 -5.90 -29.66
CA ILE A 3 5.97 -5.84 -28.24
C ILE A 3 5.17 -7.07 -27.81
N SER A 4 5.00 -8.06 -28.70
CA SER A 4 4.26 -9.30 -28.46
C SER A 4 4.92 -10.23 -27.44
N ASN A 5 6.12 -9.88 -26.95
CA ASN A 5 6.94 -10.72 -26.08
C ASN A 5 7.19 -10.18 -24.67
N ILE A 6 6.46 -9.14 -24.22
CA ILE A 6 6.35 -8.91 -22.77
C ILE A 6 5.26 -9.86 -22.24
N ARG A 7 5.58 -11.16 -22.22
CA ARG A 7 4.99 -12.03 -21.21
C ARG A 7 5.58 -11.57 -19.88
N LEU A 8 4.85 -10.72 -19.16
CA LEU A 8 4.95 -10.74 -17.71
C LEU A 8 4.61 -12.19 -17.35
N THR A 9 5.63 -13.00 -17.09
CA THR A 9 5.42 -14.23 -16.35
C THR A 9 4.83 -13.78 -15.04
N SER A 10 3.50 -13.87 -14.93
CA SER A 10 2.76 -13.70 -13.70
C SER A 10 3.34 -14.72 -12.72
N ASN A 11 4.33 -14.31 -11.95
CA ASN A 11 4.72 -15.03 -10.73
C ASN A 11 3.66 -14.84 -9.63
N TRP A 12 2.46 -14.38 -10.04
CA TRP A 12 1.22 -14.31 -9.29
C TRP A 12 0.34 -15.56 -9.45
N ASP A 13 0.85 -16.65 -10.03
CA ASP A 13 0.35 -17.98 -9.70
C ASP A 13 0.77 -18.33 -8.26
N LEU A 14 0.26 -17.55 -7.30
CA LEU A 14 -0.18 -18.12 -6.04
C LEU A 14 -1.36 -19.01 -6.42
N VAL A 15 -1.00 -20.24 -6.79
CA VAL A 15 -1.83 -21.42 -6.73
C VAL A 15 -2.91 -21.17 -5.69
N ARG A 16 -4.18 -21.27 -6.11
CA ARG A 16 -5.30 -21.59 -5.24
C ARG A 16 -4.90 -22.82 -4.44
N ARG A 17 -4.14 -22.64 -3.36
CA ARG A 17 -4.00 -23.63 -2.33
C ARG A 17 -5.38 -23.67 -1.69
N PRO A 18 -5.97 -24.86 -1.50
CA PRO A 18 -7.15 -24.95 -0.66
C PRO A 18 -6.83 -24.23 0.65
N ALA A 19 -7.80 -23.48 1.18
CA ALA A 19 -7.69 -22.79 2.46
C ALA A 19 -6.90 -23.69 3.42
N THR A 20 -5.66 -23.30 3.74
CA THR A 20 -4.94 -23.93 4.84
C THR A 20 -5.88 -23.85 6.03
N PRO A 21 -6.16 -24.96 6.73
CA PRO A 21 -7.06 -24.92 7.87
C PRO A 21 -6.59 -23.78 8.77
N GLU A 22 -7.51 -22.88 9.15
CA GLU A 22 -7.25 -21.82 10.11
C GLU A 22 -6.47 -22.44 11.28
N GLU A 23 -5.17 -22.12 11.38
CA GLU A 23 -4.42 -22.48 12.58
C GLU A 23 -5.10 -21.73 13.72
N PRO A 24 -5.57 -22.43 14.76
CA PRO A 24 -6.28 -21.79 15.85
C PRO A 24 -5.40 -20.71 16.45
N VAL A 25 -6.02 -19.56 16.79
CA VAL A 25 -5.43 -18.54 17.66
C VAL A 25 -4.82 -19.29 18.85
N PRO A 26 -3.50 -19.17 19.13
CA PRO A 26 -2.92 -19.89 20.24
C PRO A 26 -3.64 -19.47 21.51
N GLU A 27 -4.23 -20.42 22.23
CA GLU A 27 -4.86 -20.16 23.52
C GLU A 27 -3.94 -19.34 24.41
N THR A 28 -4.51 -18.29 25.02
CA THR A 28 -3.90 -17.52 26.10
C THR A 28 -3.64 -18.46 27.27
N VAL A 29 -2.48 -19.14 27.25
CA VAL A 29 -2.00 -19.88 28.41
C VAL A 29 -1.71 -18.84 29.48
N ALA A 30 -2.65 -18.72 30.43
CA ALA A 30 -2.47 -17.87 31.61
C ALA A 30 -1.19 -18.32 32.34
N LEU A 31 -0.17 -17.47 32.32
CA LEU A 31 1.09 -17.75 32.99
C LEU A 31 0.97 -17.40 34.48
N PRO A 32 1.55 -18.22 35.38
CA PRO A 32 1.46 -17.98 36.82
C PRO A 32 2.19 -16.68 37.22
N ARG A 33 1.51 -15.81 37.98
CA ARG A 33 2.07 -14.53 38.45
C ARG A 33 3.26 -14.76 39.41
N GLY A 34 4.35 -14.02 39.21
CA GLY A 34 5.44 -13.87 40.20
C GLY A 34 6.63 -14.83 40.09
N SER A 35 6.79 -15.59 38.99
CA SER A 35 8.02 -16.36 38.74
C SER A 35 8.72 -15.89 37.46
N LYS A 36 10.06 -15.99 37.39
CA LYS A 36 10.87 -15.55 36.24
C LYS A 36 10.58 -16.33 34.94
N ALA A 37 10.19 -17.60 35.08
CA ALA A 37 9.91 -18.48 33.96
C ALA A 37 8.77 -17.96 33.04
N PRO A 38 7.61 -17.50 33.55
CA PRO A 38 6.61 -16.74 32.82
C PRO A 38 7.15 -15.60 31.96
N LEU A 39 8.03 -14.75 32.51
CA LEU A 39 8.58 -13.60 31.81
C LEU A 39 9.50 -14.04 30.66
N ASP A 40 10.38 -15.02 30.91
CA ASP A 40 11.26 -15.58 29.87
C ASP A 40 10.47 -16.25 28.73
N VAL A 41 9.36 -16.94 29.06
CA VAL A 41 8.45 -17.53 28.07
C VAL A 41 7.77 -16.46 27.24
N ALA A 42 7.26 -15.39 27.86
CA ALA A 42 6.62 -14.27 27.17
C ALA A 42 7.60 -13.52 26.25
N LEU A 43 8.83 -13.26 26.70
CA LEU A 43 9.89 -12.66 25.91
C LEU A 43 10.23 -13.50 24.67
N LYS A 44 10.46 -14.80 24.85
CA LYS A 44 10.74 -15.73 23.74
C LYS A 44 9.59 -15.80 22.75
N ALA A 45 8.35 -15.72 23.25
CA ALA A 45 7.15 -15.66 22.44
C ALA A 45 7.09 -14.41 21.56
N VAL A 46 7.38 -13.22 22.11
CA VAL A 46 7.43 -11.96 21.35
C VAL A 46 8.51 -12.02 20.27
N GLN A 47 9.73 -12.43 20.62
CA GLN A 47 10.85 -12.58 19.67
C GLN A 47 10.49 -13.53 18.51
N SER A 48 9.88 -14.67 18.83
CA SER A 48 9.47 -15.64 17.82
C SER A 48 8.41 -15.09 16.86
N GLN A 49 7.50 -14.22 17.34
CA GLN A 49 6.52 -13.59 16.45
C GLN A 49 7.10 -12.46 15.62
N LEU A 50 8.03 -11.66 16.15
CA LEU A 50 8.74 -10.65 15.35
C LEU A 50 9.47 -11.30 14.17
N GLN A 51 10.11 -12.45 14.41
CA GLN A 51 10.74 -13.23 13.33
C GLN A 51 9.71 -13.72 12.29
N ARG A 52 8.58 -14.26 12.75
CA ARG A 52 7.50 -14.67 11.83
C ARG A 52 6.93 -13.49 11.04
N LEU A 53 6.88 -12.30 11.62
CA LEU A 53 6.34 -11.11 10.97
C LEU A 53 7.24 -10.65 9.82
N LEU A 54 8.57 -10.78 9.98
CA LEU A 54 9.54 -10.56 8.89
C LEU A 54 9.36 -11.55 7.73
N GLU A 55 8.91 -12.76 8.03
CA GLU A 55 8.68 -13.83 7.04
C GLU A 55 7.25 -13.80 6.46
N ALA A 56 6.36 -12.98 7.02
CA ALA A 56 4.94 -12.96 6.68
C ALA A 56 4.62 -11.93 5.59
N HIS A 57 3.70 -12.32 4.70
CA HIS A 57 3.18 -11.51 3.61
C HIS A 57 1.66 -11.65 3.52
N GLY A 58 0.97 -10.64 2.98
CA GLY A 58 -0.49 -10.67 2.80
C GLY A 58 -1.26 -10.88 4.12
N GLU A 59 -2.36 -11.63 4.08
CA GLU A 59 -3.21 -11.88 5.26
C GLU A 59 -2.45 -12.53 6.44
N ARG A 60 -1.42 -13.34 6.15
CA ARG A 60 -0.57 -13.93 7.20
C ARG A 60 0.16 -12.85 8.00
N ARG A 61 0.48 -11.70 7.39
CA ARG A 61 1.10 -10.56 8.07
C ARG A 61 0.12 -9.97 9.07
N ASP A 62 -1.10 -9.67 8.66
CA ASP A 62 -2.15 -9.11 9.53
C ASP A 62 -2.41 -10.02 10.74
N TYR A 63 -2.49 -11.33 10.50
CA TYR A 63 -2.61 -12.31 11.58
C TYR A 63 -1.39 -12.30 12.51
N THR A 64 -0.18 -12.34 11.96
CA THR A 64 1.05 -12.37 12.76
C THR A 64 1.21 -11.09 13.59
N GLN A 65 0.80 -9.96 13.04
CA GLN A 65 0.78 -8.67 13.73
C GLN A 65 -0.20 -8.69 14.91
N LYS A 66 -1.44 -9.16 14.72
CA LYS A 66 -2.40 -9.33 15.82
C LYS A 66 -1.88 -10.25 16.93
N VAL A 67 -1.22 -11.35 16.57
CA VAL A 67 -0.63 -12.27 17.54
C VAL A 67 0.56 -11.63 18.27
N LEU A 68 1.36 -10.79 17.60
CA LEU A 68 2.43 -10.02 18.22
C LEU A 68 1.88 -9.03 19.24
N GLU A 69 0.81 -8.28 18.92
CA GLU A 69 0.16 -7.36 19.86
C GLU A 69 -0.28 -8.06 21.14
N GLN A 70 -0.95 -9.21 21.02
CA GLN A 70 -1.39 -10.00 22.18
C GLN A 70 -0.22 -10.41 23.08
N ARG A 71 0.93 -10.76 22.48
CA ARG A 71 2.12 -11.14 23.23
C ARG A 71 2.83 -9.96 23.87
N LEU A 72 2.82 -8.80 23.23
CA LEU A 72 3.34 -7.55 23.82
C LEU A 72 2.50 -7.15 25.04
N LYS A 73 1.16 -7.26 24.97
CA LYS A 73 0.27 -7.01 26.12
C LYS A 73 0.52 -7.98 27.27
N LEU A 74 0.70 -9.27 26.98
CA LEU A 74 1.05 -10.24 28.03
C LEU A 74 2.42 -9.94 28.66
N LEU A 75 3.40 -9.53 27.86
CA LEU A 75 4.72 -9.14 28.35
C LEU A 75 4.63 -7.90 29.25
N ASP A 76 3.82 -6.91 28.85
CA ASP A 76 3.54 -5.72 29.63
C ASP A 76 3.02 -6.08 31.03
N GLU A 77 1.90 -6.82 31.10
CA GLU A 77 1.28 -7.29 32.36
C GLU A 77 2.26 -8.03 33.28
N LEU A 78 3.16 -8.84 32.71
CA LEU A 78 4.16 -9.60 33.48
C LEU A 78 5.34 -8.73 33.94
N SER A 79 5.61 -7.62 33.26
CA SER A 79 6.74 -6.73 33.54
C SER A 79 6.41 -5.59 34.51
N VAL A 80 5.12 -5.24 34.70
CA VAL A 80 4.67 -4.11 35.55
C VAL A 80 5.37 -4.09 36.91
N GLY A 81 5.35 -5.19 37.66
CA GLY A 81 5.95 -5.24 39.01
C GLY A 81 7.48 -5.15 39.06
N ILE A 82 8.18 -5.28 37.93
CA ILE A 82 9.64 -5.08 37.81
C ILE A 82 9.95 -3.63 37.40
N VAL A 83 9.07 -3.03 36.58
CA VAL A 83 9.19 -1.67 36.08
C VAL A 83 8.81 -0.63 37.15
N GLU A 84 7.79 -0.93 37.97
CA GLU A 84 7.32 -0.04 39.04
C GLU A 84 8.45 0.30 40.03
N GLY A 85 8.84 1.57 40.07
CA GLY A 85 9.88 2.08 40.98
C GLY A 85 11.31 1.91 40.47
N ASN A 86 11.52 1.48 39.22
CA ASN A 86 12.85 1.34 38.62
C ASN A 86 13.09 2.40 37.53
N ASP A 87 13.61 3.55 37.95
CA ASP A 87 13.88 4.71 37.07
C ASP A 87 14.81 4.37 35.89
N GLU A 88 15.75 3.43 36.06
CA GLU A 88 16.66 3.03 34.98
C GLU A 88 15.92 2.32 33.85
N ILE A 89 14.94 1.45 34.17
CA ILE A 89 14.11 0.77 33.17
C ILE A 89 13.23 1.79 32.44
N VAL A 90 12.65 2.75 33.16
CA VAL A 90 11.81 3.80 32.57
C VAL A 90 12.60 4.70 31.63
N ILE A 91 13.84 5.05 31.99
CA ILE A 91 14.76 5.81 31.11
C ILE A 91 15.10 4.99 29.87
N GLY A 92 15.40 3.69 30.03
CA GLY A 92 15.68 2.78 28.92
C GLY A 92 14.51 2.65 27.96
N GLN A 93 13.29 2.49 28.47
CA GLN A 93 12.05 2.48 27.66
C GLN A 93 11.90 3.76 26.83
N ARG A 94 12.18 4.93 27.43
CA ARG A 94 12.10 6.21 26.70
C ARG A 94 13.15 6.32 25.60
N SER A 95 14.38 5.83 25.84
CA SER A 95 15.43 5.80 24.79
C SER A 95 14.99 4.94 23.61
N ILE A 96 14.48 3.74 23.90
CA ILE A 96 13.98 2.81 22.88
C ILE A 96 12.87 3.46 22.04
N ILE A 97 11.88 4.12 22.66
CA ILE A 97 10.81 4.79 21.91
C ILE A 97 11.36 5.90 21.01
N ASN A 98 12.33 6.68 21.49
CA ASN A 98 12.95 7.74 20.68
C ASN A 98 13.73 7.16 19.48
N GLU A 99 14.46 6.07 19.68
CA GLU A 99 15.22 5.40 18.63
C GLU A 99 14.29 4.75 17.60
N VAL A 100 13.23 4.08 18.06
CA VAL A 100 12.18 3.49 17.23
C VAL A 100 11.44 4.57 16.42
N ASN A 101 11.06 5.70 17.05
CA ASN A 101 10.49 6.86 16.36
C ASN A 101 11.45 7.47 15.32
N GLY A 102 12.75 7.48 15.64
CA GLY A 102 13.83 7.89 14.75
C GLY A 102 13.91 7.06 13.46
N ALA A 103 13.53 5.78 13.52
CA ALA A 103 13.52 4.86 12.39
C ALA A 103 12.25 4.95 11.51
N LEU A 104 11.22 5.68 11.94
CA LEU A 104 9.97 5.84 11.17
C LEU A 104 10.17 6.72 9.92
N PRO A 105 9.48 6.42 8.80
CA PRO A 105 9.28 7.38 7.71
C PRO A 105 8.68 8.69 8.22
N GLY A 106 8.98 9.80 7.53
CA GLY A 106 8.45 11.12 7.90
C GLY A 106 6.92 11.17 7.92
N GLU A 107 6.27 10.52 6.95
CA GLU A 107 4.80 10.47 6.86
C GLU A 107 4.16 9.75 8.04
N VAL A 108 4.80 8.66 8.49
CA VAL A 108 4.37 7.86 9.64
C VAL A 108 4.63 8.62 10.94
N ARG A 109 5.79 9.30 11.04
CA ARG A 109 6.14 10.09 12.21
C ARG A 109 5.14 11.23 12.44
N THR A 110 4.75 11.96 11.40
CA THR A 110 3.75 13.03 11.51
C THR A 110 2.42 12.48 12.01
N GLN A 111 1.95 11.35 11.48
CA GLN A 111 0.73 10.68 11.97
C GLN A 111 0.84 10.24 13.44
N ALA A 112 2.01 9.74 13.86
CA ALA A 112 2.25 9.33 15.24
C ALA A 112 2.33 10.53 16.21
N GLU A 113 2.74 11.71 15.73
CA GLU A 113 2.81 12.96 16.49
C GLU A 113 1.42 13.59 16.66
N ASP A 114 0.58 13.56 15.61
CA ASP A 114 -0.78 14.11 15.65
C ASP A 114 -1.73 13.30 16.56
N GLN A 115 -1.44 12.01 16.79
CA GLN A 115 -2.19 11.14 17.70
C GLN A 115 -1.73 11.24 19.18
N ALA A 116 -0.72 12.07 19.50
CA ALA A 116 -0.13 12.16 20.83
C ALA A 116 -0.99 12.99 21.82
N GLY A 117 -2.19 12.50 22.14
CA GLY A 117 -3.07 13.10 23.16
C GLY A 117 -2.68 12.78 24.60
N GLN A 118 -1.98 11.66 24.84
CA GLN A 118 -1.37 11.25 26.10
C GLN A 118 -0.16 10.35 25.81
N THR A 119 0.91 10.40 26.61
CA THR A 119 2.07 9.50 26.45
C THR A 119 1.63 8.08 26.76
N PRO A 120 1.49 7.19 25.77
CA PRO A 120 1.06 5.82 26.04
C PRO A 120 2.14 5.10 26.86
N GLU A 121 1.76 4.09 27.64
CA GLU A 121 2.73 3.21 28.27
C GLU A 121 3.61 2.55 27.20
N PHE A 122 4.85 2.19 27.57
CA PHE A 122 5.90 1.78 26.62
C PHE A 122 5.41 0.76 25.57
N PHE A 123 4.73 -0.30 26.01
CA PHE A 123 4.22 -1.35 25.13
C PHE A 123 3.05 -0.92 24.26
N ASP A 124 2.16 -0.08 24.77
CA ASP A 124 1.08 0.51 23.98
C ASP A 124 1.64 1.36 22.84
N LYS A 125 2.70 2.15 23.11
CA LYS A 125 3.36 2.92 22.05
C LYS A 125 4.00 2.01 21.01
N LEU A 126 4.62 0.90 21.40
CA LEU A 126 5.18 -0.07 20.44
C LEU A 126 4.09 -0.68 19.55
N ILE A 127 2.95 -1.06 20.15
CA ILE A 127 1.79 -1.59 19.42
C ILE A 127 1.25 -0.55 18.44
N GLU A 128 1.10 0.70 18.87
CA GLU A 128 0.67 1.83 18.03
C GLU A 128 1.59 1.98 16.80
N LEU A 129 2.91 1.99 17.01
CA LEU A 129 3.88 2.17 15.93
C LEU A 129 3.93 0.98 14.95
N ILE A 130 3.81 -0.25 15.45
CA ILE A 130 3.67 -1.44 14.59
C ILE A 130 2.42 -1.30 13.72
N ASN A 131 1.31 -0.88 14.32
CA ASN A 131 0.03 -0.73 13.63
C ASN A 131 0.04 0.39 12.61
N LEU A 132 0.72 1.49 12.90
CA LEU A 132 0.87 2.59 11.97
C LEU A 132 1.69 2.17 10.75
N ILE A 133 2.85 1.54 10.93
CA ILE A 133 3.68 1.15 9.76
C ILE A 133 3.05 0.00 8.97
N GLY A 134 2.54 -1.02 9.65
CA GLY A 134 1.92 -2.18 9.00
C GLY A 134 0.59 -1.80 8.34
N GLY A 135 -0.29 -1.13 9.09
CA GLY A 135 -1.66 -0.84 8.69
C GLY A 135 -1.85 0.47 7.91
N SER A 136 -1.26 1.59 8.35
CA SER A 136 -1.52 2.90 7.70
C SER A 136 -0.55 3.20 6.55
N TYR A 137 0.67 2.65 6.58
CA TYR A 137 1.70 2.96 5.60
C TYR A 137 1.83 1.88 4.53
N LEU A 138 2.12 0.63 4.94
CA LEU A 138 2.41 -0.45 4.00
C LEU A 138 1.16 -0.93 3.24
N GLU A 139 0.02 -1.08 3.94
CA GLU A 139 -1.23 -1.48 3.28
C GLU A 139 -1.77 -0.40 2.33
N VAL A 140 -1.50 0.89 2.57
CA VAL A 140 -1.84 1.96 1.61
C VAL A 140 -1.03 1.81 0.33
N TYR A 141 0.29 1.62 0.42
CA TYR A 141 1.12 1.37 -0.79
C TYR A 141 0.73 0.10 -1.53
N LYS A 142 0.35 -0.96 -0.81
CA LYS A 142 -0.18 -2.18 -1.40
C LYS A 142 -1.46 -1.92 -2.18
N ASN A 143 -2.43 -1.19 -1.59
CA ASN A 143 -3.65 -0.80 -2.29
C ASN A 143 -3.32 0.01 -3.54
N ILE A 144 -2.43 1.00 -3.46
CA ILE A 144 -2.03 1.84 -4.59
C ILE A 144 -1.51 0.99 -5.75
N VAL A 145 -0.59 0.06 -5.49
CA VAL A 145 -0.05 -0.83 -6.53
C VAL A 145 -1.14 -1.74 -7.09
N GLN A 146 -2.02 -2.29 -6.26
CA GLN A 146 -3.13 -3.15 -6.71
C GLN A 146 -4.08 -2.40 -7.66
N GLN A 147 -4.57 -1.23 -7.24
CA GLN A 147 -5.50 -0.44 -8.05
C GLN A 147 -4.87 0.04 -9.35
N TYR A 148 -3.63 0.53 -9.30
CA TYR A 148 -2.95 1.01 -10.49
C TYR A 148 -2.56 -0.14 -11.46
N SER A 149 -2.23 -1.32 -10.93
CA SER A 149 -2.01 -2.52 -11.76
C SER A 149 -3.29 -2.91 -12.49
N ALA A 150 -4.42 -2.96 -11.78
CA ALA A 150 -5.71 -3.27 -12.39
C ALA A 150 -6.12 -2.24 -13.46
N PHE A 151 -5.84 -0.96 -13.23
CA PHE A 151 -6.01 0.09 -14.22
C PHE A 151 -5.12 -0.12 -15.46
N PHE A 152 -3.83 -0.41 -15.28
CA PHE A 152 -2.91 -0.65 -16.38
C PHE A 152 -3.26 -1.92 -17.17
N ASP A 153 -3.73 -2.96 -16.49
CA ASP A 153 -4.23 -4.18 -17.14
C ASP A 153 -5.50 -3.90 -17.95
N ALA A 154 -6.41 -3.08 -17.42
CA ALA A 154 -7.59 -2.63 -18.15
C ALA A 154 -7.20 -1.79 -19.38
N PHE A 155 -6.20 -0.89 -19.27
CA PHE A 155 -5.64 -0.17 -20.41
C PHE A 155 -5.12 -1.12 -21.49
N ASN A 156 -4.30 -2.10 -21.11
CA ASN A 156 -3.74 -3.06 -22.06
C ASN A 156 -4.82 -3.92 -22.74
N ARG A 157 -5.79 -4.40 -21.97
CA ARG A 157 -6.88 -5.25 -22.47
C ARG A 157 -7.86 -4.47 -23.33
N GLU A 158 -8.31 -3.30 -22.88
CA GLU A 158 -9.38 -2.57 -23.56
C GLU A 158 -8.88 -1.70 -24.71
N ILE A 159 -7.60 -1.34 -24.74
CA ILE A 159 -7.05 -0.39 -25.72
C ILE A 159 -5.91 -1.02 -26.51
N THR A 160 -4.78 -1.30 -25.86
CA THR A 160 -3.56 -1.76 -26.55
C THR A 160 -3.78 -3.04 -27.37
N SER A 161 -4.52 -4.01 -26.82
CA SER A 161 -4.78 -5.27 -27.52
C SER A 161 -5.70 -5.13 -28.73
N LYS A 162 -6.57 -4.12 -28.74
CA LYS A 162 -7.62 -3.90 -29.75
C LYS A 162 -7.24 -2.85 -30.79
N ILE A 163 -6.20 -2.04 -30.53
CA ILE A 163 -5.85 -0.91 -31.40
C ILE A 163 -5.54 -1.34 -32.84
N LYS A 164 -4.99 -2.55 -33.03
CA LYS A 164 -4.73 -3.12 -34.36
C LYS A 164 -6.03 -3.39 -35.13
N ASP A 165 -7.10 -3.80 -34.46
CA ASP A 165 -8.40 -4.05 -35.09
C ASP A 165 -9.12 -2.76 -35.47
N TRP A 166 -8.67 -1.63 -34.92
CA TRP A 166 -9.16 -0.29 -35.26
C TRP A 166 -8.33 0.39 -36.33
N MET A 167 -7.33 -0.29 -36.89
CA MET A 167 -6.48 0.24 -37.94
C MET A 167 -6.56 -0.65 -39.18
N GLU A 168 -6.70 -0.02 -40.34
CA GLU A 168 -6.69 -0.69 -41.63
C GLU A 168 -5.62 -0.05 -42.52
N ALA A 169 -4.74 -0.88 -43.09
CA ALA A 169 -3.80 -0.42 -44.10
C ALA A 169 -4.55 -0.28 -45.43
N THR A 170 -4.64 0.94 -45.95
CA THR A 170 -5.30 1.27 -47.21
C THR A 170 -4.26 1.70 -48.25
N ASN A 171 -4.70 1.84 -49.51
CA ASN A 171 -3.85 2.32 -50.61
C ASN A 171 -2.49 1.57 -50.72
N GLU A 172 -2.55 0.23 -50.80
CA GLU A 172 -1.36 -0.65 -50.88
C GLU A 172 -0.39 -0.48 -49.69
N GLY A 173 -0.88 -0.06 -48.53
CA GLY A 173 -0.07 0.16 -47.33
C GLY A 173 0.62 1.51 -47.25
N LYS A 174 0.30 2.45 -48.16
CA LYS A 174 0.79 3.84 -48.11
C LYS A 174 -0.02 4.72 -47.16
N GLU A 175 -1.23 4.29 -46.85
CA GLU A 175 -2.16 5.00 -45.95
C GLU A 175 -2.65 4.07 -44.85
N ILE A 176 -2.98 4.68 -43.72
CA ILE A 176 -3.54 3.99 -42.56
C ILE A 176 -4.84 4.69 -42.19
N THR A 177 -5.93 3.92 -42.18
CA THR A 177 -7.23 4.38 -41.71
C THR A 177 -7.42 3.94 -40.26
N LEU A 178 -7.67 4.88 -39.36
CA LEU A 178 -7.94 4.65 -37.94
C LEU A 178 -9.43 4.87 -37.65
N ASN A 179 -10.06 3.89 -37.01
CA ASN A 179 -11.39 3.99 -36.45
C ASN A 179 -11.37 4.79 -35.13
N VAL A 180 -11.46 6.11 -35.28
CA VAL A 180 -11.46 7.07 -34.18
C VAL A 180 -12.59 6.80 -33.20
N LYS A 181 -13.78 6.47 -33.70
CA LYS A 181 -14.97 6.22 -32.87
C LYS A 181 -14.76 5.09 -31.86
N GLN A 182 -14.20 3.96 -32.31
CA GLN A 182 -13.97 2.81 -31.42
C GLN A 182 -12.90 3.11 -30.38
N LEU A 183 -11.78 3.72 -30.78
CA LEU A 183 -10.72 4.11 -29.87
C LEU A 183 -11.20 5.14 -28.84
N LYS A 184 -11.96 6.15 -29.30
CA LYS A 184 -12.59 7.16 -28.46
C LYS A 184 -13.50 6.52 -27.40
N ALA A 185 -14.40 5.63 -27.83
CA ALA A 185 -15.33 4.95 -26.93
C ALA A 185 -14.60 4.08 -25.88
N ALA A 186 -13.52 3.41 -26.27
CA ALA A 186 -12.72 2.60 -25.35
C ALA A 186 -11.98 3.47 -24.31
N LEU A 187 -11.39 4.59 -24.73
CA LEU A 187 -10.76 5.56 -23.82
C LEU A 187 -11.78 6.17 -22.84
N GLU A 188 -12.93 6.63 -23.34
CA GLU A 188 -13.99 7.20 -22.52
C GLU A 188 -14.53 6.18 -21.50
N LYS A 189 -14.76 4.94 -21.92
CA LYS A 189 -15.19 3.86 -21.03
C LYS A 189 -14.18 3.59 -19.92
N LEU A 190 -12.88 3.58 -20.24
CA LEU A 190 -11.82 3.35 -19.25
C LEU A 190 -11.68 4.53 -18.28
N ILE A 191 -11.77 5.76 -18.77
CA ILE A 191 -11.78 6.97 -17.95
C ILE A 191 -12.97 6.93 -16.99
N ASP A 192 -14.16 6.59 -17.48
CA ASP A 192 -15.38 6.53 -16.67
C ASP A 192 -15.29 5.50 -15.55
N ALA A 193 -14.73 4.32 -15.84
CA ALA A 193 -14.58 3.22 -14.88
C ALA A 193 -13.67 3.57 -13.69
N PHE A 194 -12.67 4.44 -13.89
CA PHE A 194 -11.66 4.77 -12.88
C PHE A 194 -11.69 6.22 -12.39
N SER A 195 -12.59 7.07 -12.92
CA SER A 195 -12.74 8.45 -12.44
C SER A 195 -13.83 8.59 -11.38
N LYS A 196 -14.54 7.51 -11.01
CA LYS A 196 -15.65 7.55 -10.06
C LYS A 196 -15.24 6.94 -8.71
N VAL A 197 -15.74 7.55 -7.64
CA VAL A 197 -15.76 6.93 -6.31
C VAL A 197 -17.00 6.05 -6.25
N GLU A 198 -16.93 4.84 -6.82
CA GLU A 198 -18.05 3.88 -6.76
C GLU A 198 -18.23 3.39 -5.32
N PRO A 199 -19.44 3.15 -4.78
CA PRO A 199 -19.66 2.56 -3.44
C PRO A 199 -18.82 1.30 -3.18
N PHE A 200 -18.37 1.09 -1.94
CA PHE A 200 -17.69 -0.15 -1.60
C PHE A 200 -18.68 -1.32 -1.76
N ASP A 201 -18.24 -2.37 -2.45
CA ASP A 201 -19.02 -3.60 -2.62
C ASP A 201 -18.45 -4.68 -1.70
N PRO A 202 -19.13 -5.00 -0.56
CA PRO A 202 -18.66 -6.02 0.35
C PRO A 202 -18.62 -7.43 -0.27
N GLN A 203 -19.36 -7.65 -1.37
CA GLN A 203 -19.36 -8.94 -2.07
C GLN A 203 -18.20 -9.06 -3.06
N ASN A 204 -17.56 -7.93 -3.39
CA ASN A 204 -16.39 -7.88 -4.26
C ASN A 204 -15.38 -6.84 -3.75
N PRO A 205 -14.74 -7.10 -2.60
CA PRO A 205 -13.83 -6.14 -1.96
C PRO A 205 -12.60 -5.82 -2.82
N ASP A 206 -12.26 -6.72 -3.75
CA ASP A 206 -11.12 -6.57 -4.68
C ASP A 206 -11.50 -5.94 -6.02
N LYS A 207 -12.75 -5.46 -6.18
CA LYS A 207 -13.18 -4.79 -7.40
C LYS A 207 -12.25 -3.60 -7.67
N PRO A 208 -11.60 -3.53 -8.86
CA PRO A 208 -10.75 -2.41 -9.20
C PRO A 208 -11.51 -1.09 -9.09
N SER A 209 -10.89 -0.13 -8.42
CA SER A 209 -11.41 1.20 -8.14
C SER A 209 -10.43 2.26 -8.61
N GLY A 210 -10.96 3.44 -8.91
CA GLY A 210 -10.16 4.64 -9.14
C GLY A 210 -9.46 5.18 -7.90
N VAL A 211 -9.88 4.76 -6.70
CA VAL A 211 -9.43 5.31 -5.41
C VAL A 211 -8.11 4.67 -4.97
N LEU A 212 -7.07 5.48 -4.89
CA LEU A 212 -5.74 5.09 -4.39
C LEU A 212 -5.65 5.20 -2.86
N PHE A 213 -6.30 6.21 -2.26
CA PHE A 213 -6.33 6.44 -0.82
C PHE A 213 -7.61 7.19 -0.42
N PRO A 214 -8.27 6.89 0.72
CA PRO A 214 -7.98 5.77 1.63
C PRO A 214 -8.28 4.39 1.01
N LYS A 215 -7.81 3.32 1.65
CA LYS A 215 -8.09 1.94 1.20
C LYS A 215 -9.58 1.66 1.39
N PRO A 216 -10.34 1.22 0.38
CA PRO A 216 -11.73 0.80 0.58
C PRO A 216 -11.82 -0.35 1.60
N PRO A 217 -12.77 -0.35 2.56
CA PRO A 217 -13.95 0.51 2.69
C PRO A 217 -13.78 1.80 3.52
N GLU A 218 -12.56 2.17 3.92
CA GLU A 218 -12.24 3.19 4.95
C GLU A 218 -12.55 4.66 4.57
N ARG A 219 -13.56 4.88 3.72
CA ARG A 219 -13.92 6.16 3.08
C ARG A 219 -14.32 7.30 4.02
N SER A 220 -14.36 7.07 5.32
CA SER A 220 -15.15 7.88 6.25
C SER A 220 -14.34 8.79 7.18
N THR A 221 -13.01 8.86 7.08
CA THR A 221 -12.23 9.60 8.10
C THR A 221 -10.96 10.32 7.62
N THR A 222 -10.73 10.50 6.32
CA THR A 222 -9.50 11.15 5.87
C THR A 222 -9.68 12.66 5.78
N ASP A 223 -8.99 13.39 6.66
CA ASP A 223 -8.90 14.85 6.56
C ASP A 223 -8.18 15.29 5.28
N LYS A 224 -8.39 16.56 4.92
CA LYS A 224 -7.86 17.13 3.68
C LYS A 224 -6.34 17.11 3.67
N GLU A 225 -5.70 17.39 4.80
CA GLU A 225 -4.24 17.40 4.93
C GLU A 225 -3.62 16.04 4.59
N ALA A 226 -4.16 14.94 5.15
CA ALA A 226 -3.67 13.59 4.90
C ALA A 226 -3.82 13.20 3.42
N ALA A 227 -4.96 13.50 2.80
CA ALA A 227 -5.17 13.23 1.38
C ALA A 227 -4.21 14.04 0.49
N GLN A 228 -3.97 15.31 0.83
CA GLN A 228 -2.98 16.14 0.12
C GLN A 228 -1.55 15.65 0.29
N GLN A 229 -1.20 15.13 1.46
CA GLN A 229 0.11 14.54 1.70
C GLN A 229 0.30 13.31 0.81
N TRP A 230 -0.70 12.42 0.72
CA TRP A 230 -0.65 11.28 -0.18
C TRP A 230 -0.56 11.67 -1.65
N CYS A 231 -1.25 12.73 -2.10
CA CYS A 231 -1.03 13.27 -3.44
C CYS A 231 0.45 13.61 -3.67
N ARG A 232 1.07 14.37 -2.78
CA ARG A 232 2.49 14.77 -2.89
C ARG A 232 3.43 13.57 -2.85
N THR A 233 3.20 12.64 -1.91
CA THR A 233 3.97 11.40 -1.78
C THR A 233 3.89 10.57 -3.05
N LEU A 234 2.75 10.58 -3.75
CA LEU A 234 2.56 9.88 -5.02
C LEU A 234 2.96 10.70 -6.24
N GLY A 235 3.51 11.89 -6.09
CA GLY A 235 3.87 12.78 -7.20
C GLY A 235 2.66 13.22 -8.02
N LEU A 236 1.50 13.34 -7.38
CA LEU A 236 0.24 13.79 -7.94
C LEU A 236 -0.03 15.24 -7.49
N ASP A 237 -0.77 15.98 -8.31
CA ASP A 237 -1.12 17.37 -8.03
C ASP A 237 -2.33 17.44 -7.06
N PRO A 238 -2.15 17.91 -5.81
CA PRO A 238 -3.25 18.03 -4.85
C PRO A 238 -4.26 19.13 -5.21
N THR A 239 -3.98 19.97 -6.20
CA THR A 239 -4.90 21.03 -6.66
C THR A 239 -5.84 20.55 -7.75
N ASN A 240 -5.58 19.37 -8.34
CA ASN A 240 -6.40 18.81 -9.40
C ASN A 240 -7.64 18.10 -8.81
N PRO A 241 -8.88 18.57 -9.10
CA PRO A 241 -10.11 17.97 -8.55
C PRO A 241 -10.43 16.58 -9.13
N ASP A 242 -9.79 16.19 -10.23
CA ASP A 242 -9.89 14.83 -10.75
C ASP A 242 -9.04 13.84 -9.92
N ILE A 243 -8.01 14.36 -9.23
CA ILE A 243 -7.08 13.59 -8.40
C ILE A 243 -7.53 13.65 -6.94
N LEU A 244 -7.72 14.85 -6.37
CA LEU A 244 -8.18 15.03 -5.00
C LEU A 244 -9.68 15.32 -5.01
N LYS A 245 -10.49 14.31 -4.70
CA LYS A 245 -11.95 14.43 -4.65
C LYS A 245 -12.41 14.76 -3.25
N ASP A 246 -13.38 15.66 -3.19
CA ASP A 246 -14.19 15.95 -2.00
C ASP A 246 -15.50 15.17 -2.12
N ASP A 247 -15.76 14.33 -1.14
CA ASP A 247 -16.88 13.39 -1.12
C ASP A 247 -18.19 14.09 -0.68
N GLY A 248 -18.12 15.35 -0.23
CA GLY A 248 -19.25 16.17 0.21
C GLY A 248 -19.53 16.13 1.72
N ASP A 249 -18.90 15.21 2.45
CA ASP A 249 -19.07 15.00 3.91
C ASP A 249 -17.81 15.39 4.72
N GLY A 250 -16.90 16.16 4.12
CA GLY A 250 -15.59 16.49 4.72
C GLY A 250 -14.54 15.37 4.55
N ASN A 251 -14.86 14.32 3.79
CA ASN A 251 -13.95 13.25 3.43
C ASN A 251 -13.26 13.57 2.10
N PHE A 252 -11.97 13.24 2.02
CA PHE A 252 -11.16 13.42 0.83
C PHE A 252 -10.58 12.10 0.34
N SER A 253 -10.68 11.88 -0.97
CA SER A 253 -10.15 10.71 -1.66
C SER A 253 -9.11 11.09 -2.70
N VAL A 254 -8.01 10.35 -2.75
CA VAL A 254 -6.98 10.42 -3.79
C VAL A 254 -7.31 9.41 -4.88
N MET A 255 -7.50 9.90 -6.09
CA MET A 255 -7.83 9.13 -7.28
C MET A 255 -6.59 8.90 -8.14
N LEU A 256 -6.64 7.87 -8.99
CA LEU A 256 -5.64 7.67 -10.02
C LEU A 256 -5.69 8.79 -11.07
N ASP A 257 -4.52 9.09 -11.64
CA ASP A 257 -4.40 10.09 -12.70
C ASP A 257 -4.84 9.53 -14.06
N THR A 258 -6.06 9.91 -14.49
CA THR A 258 -6.56 9.62 -15.84
C THR A 258 -6.09 10.63 -16.89
N GLY A 259 -5.27 11.62 -16.52
CA GLY A 259 -4.73 12.66 -17.38
C GLY A 259 -4.08 12.14 -18.67
N PRO A 260 -3.26 11.08 -18.64
CA PRO A 260 -2.70 10.50 -19.87
C PRO A 260 -3.76 9.94 -20.83
N LEU A 261 -4.84 9.33 -20.32
CA LEU A 261 -5.96 8.87 -21.16
C LEU A 261 -6.75 10.05 -21.74
N LYS A 262 -6.98 11.08 -20.93
CA LYS A 262 -7.61 12.34 -21.38
C LYS A 262 -6.75 13.02 -22.45
N GLN A 263 -5.42 12.93 -22.36
CA GLN A 263 -4.52 13.43 -23.40
C GLN A 263 -4.62 12.61 -24.68
N MET A 264 -4.61 11.27 -24.59
CA MET A 264 -4.85 10.40 -25.75
C MET A 264 -6.18 10.75 -26.45
N LEU A 265 -7.23 11.04 -25.68
CA LEU A 265 -8.55 11.45 -26.19
C LEU A 265 -8.49 12.80 -26.91
N ARG A 266 -7.78 13.79 -26.34
CA ARG A 266 -7.59 15.12 -26.95
C ARG A 266 -6.76 15.06 -28.23
N ASP A 267 -5.82 14.13 -28.32
CA ASP A 267 -4.94 13.95 -29.47
C ASP A 267 -5.62 13.16 -30.61
N LEU A 268 -6.87 12.70 -30.41
CA LEU A 268 -7.64 12.09 -31.49
C LEU A 268 -8.11 13.15 -32.49
N PRO A 269 -8.05 12.84 -33.81
CA PRO A 269 -8.60 13.72 -34.83
C PRO A 269 -10.13 13.77 -34.75
N ALA A 270 -10.71 14.79 -35.37
CA ALA A 270 -12.17 14.91 -35.47
C ALA A 270 -12.77 13.87 -36.43
N GLY A 271 -13.99 13.43 -36.13
CA GLY A 271 -14.76 12.48 -36.95
C GLY A 271 -14.77 11.05 -36.40
N ASP A 272 -15.52 10.17 -37.05
CA ASP A 272 -15.66 8.76 -36.67
C ASP A 272 -14.48 7.90 -37.19
N SER A 273 -13.79 8.37 -38.23
CA SER A 273 -12.63 7.73 -38.84
C SER A 273 -11.71 8.79 -39.45
N VAL A 274 -10.43 8.47 -39.52
CA VAL A 274 -9.42 9.30 -40.19
C VAL A 274 -8.55 8.42 -41.09
N THR A 275 -8.08 8.95 -42.21
CA THR A 275 -7.05 8.31 -43.04
C THR A 275 -5.84 9.22 -43.09
N TRP A 276 -4.68 8.68 -42.73
CA TRP A 276 -3.41 9.38 -42.70
C TRP A 276 -2.41 8.71 -43.63
N ASP A 277 -1.49 9.51 -44.18
CA ASP A 277 -0.25 8.96 -44.70
C ASP A 277 0.60 8.39 -43.55
N SER A 278 1.63 7.62 -43.90
CA SER A 278 2.55 7.02 -42.93
C SER A 278 3.21 8.05 -42.01
N ALA A 279 3.49 9.28 -42.45
CA ALA A 279 4.18 10.27 -41.63
C ALA A 279 3.26 10.83 -40.53
N LEU A 280 2.03 11.20 -40.88
CA LEU A 280 1.02 11.67 -39.93
C LEU A 280 0.64 10.57 -38.94
N PHE A 281 0.47 9.34 -39.41
CA PHE A 281 0.18 8.21 -38.54
C PHE A 281 1.32 7.95 -37.54
N GLN A 282 2.58 7.97 -37.97
CA GLN A 282 3.72 7.76 -37.07
C GLN A 282 3.86 8.89 -36.04
N SER A 283 3.54 10.13 -36.42
CA SER A 283 3.52 11.27 -35.49
C SER A 283 2.47 11.07 -34.40
N TRP A 284 1.22 10.76 -34.77
CA TRP A 284 0.16 10.47 -33.82
C TRP A 284 0.49 9.25 -32.95
N GLN A 285 0.95 8.15 -33.55
CA GLN A 285 1.30 6.92 -32.85
C GLN A 285 2.41 7.16 -31.81
N THR A 286 3.37 8.04 -32.10
CA THR A 286 4.42 8.42 -31.15
C THR A 286 3.83 9.13 -29.93
N GLY A 287 2.90 10.08 -30.14
CA GLY A 287 2.20 10.76 -29.05
C GLY A 287 1.36 9.80 -28.20
N PHE A 288 0.61 8.92 -28.86
CA PHE A 288 -0.19 7.89 -28.20
C PHE A 288 0.68 6.94 -27.34
N ASN A 289 1.76 6.42 -27.91
CA ASN A 289 2.70 5.54 -27.20
C ASN A 289 3.39 6.25 -26.03
N ALA A 290 3.69 7.55 -26.16
CA ALA A 290 4.28 8.32 -25.07
C ALA A 290 3.35 8.40 -23.84
N GLN A 291 2.03 8.51 -24.05
CA GLN A 291 1.07 8.46 -22.94
C GLN A 291 1.00 7.05 -22.33
N GLY A 292 1.06 5.99 -23.13
CA GLY A 292 1.13 4.61 -22.63
C GLY A 292 2.38 4.35 -21.78
N GLU A 293 3.53 4.86 -22.21
CA GLU A 293 4.78 4.74 -21.45
C GLU A 293 4.74 5.56 -20.15
N ARG A 294 4.07 6.72 -20.12
CA ARG A 294 3.82 7.47 -18.89
C ARG A 294 3.04 6.64 -17.87
N LEU A 295 1.98 5.94 -18.31
CA LEU A 295 1.21 5.06 -17.43
C LEU A 295 2.08 3.94 -16.85
N LYS A 296 2.88 3.29 -17.70
CA LYS A 296 3.79 2.22 -17.31
C LYS A 296 4.87 2.69 -16.32
N ASN A 297 5.50 3.83 -16.59
CA ASN A 297 6.51 4.42 -15.70
C ASN A 297 5.93 4.73 -14.32
N LYS A 298 4.67 5.19 -14.27
CA LYS A 298 4.00 5.47 -13.01
C LYS A 298 3.70 4.19 -12.21
N LEU A 299 3.29 3.10 -12.87
CA LEU A 299 3.15 1.80 -12.22
C LEU A 299 4.49 1.32 -11.64
N GLN A 300 5.58 1.48 -12.38
CA GLN A 300 6.92 1.15 -11.91
C GLN A 300 7.32 1.99 -10.69
N GLU A 301 7.06 3.29 -10.71
CA GLU A 301 7.29 4.19 -9.58
C GLU A 301 6.53 3.73 -8.33
N TYR A 302 5.24 3.42 -8.45
CA TYR A 302 4.44 2.91 -7.32
C TYR A 302 4.93 1.56 -6.80
N THR A 303 5.34 0.66 -7.70
CA THR A 303 5.92 -0.64 -7.31
C THR A 303 7.23 -0.46 -6.54
N GLN A 304 8.07 0.50 -6.95
CA GLN A 304 9.30 0.85 -6.24
C GLN A 304 9.01 1.44 -4.87
N LYS A 305 8.04 2.37 -4.76
CA LYS A 305 7.62 2.94 -3.49
C LYS A 305 7.07 1.88 -2.53
N TYR A 306 6.26 0.93 -3.02
CA TYR A 306 5.81 -0.22 -2.22
C TYR A 306 6.97 -1.10 -1.76
N SER A 307 7.93 -1.40 -2.64
CA SER A 307 9.13 -2.17 -2.26
C SER A 307 9.95 -1.44 -1.20
N GLY A 308 10.08 -0.12 -1.32
CA GLY A 308 10.69 0.74 -0.32
C GLY A 308 9.92 0.71 1.01
N ALA A 309 8.60 0.82 0.98
CA ALA A 309 7.75 0.75 2.16
C ALA A 309 7.87 -0.60 2.89
N ASN A 310 7.93 -1.71 2.14
CA ASN A 310 8.17 -3.03 2.72
C ASN A 310 9.55 -3.11 3.37
N SER A 311 10.60 -2.60 2.71
CA SER A 311 11.94 -2.52 3.30
C SER A 311 11.96 -1.69 4.59
N THR A 312 11.25 -0.56 4.62
CA THR A 312 11.14 0.28 5.82
C THR A 312 10.41 -0.44 6.95
N HIS A 313 9.31 -1.12 6.65
CA HIS A 313 8.62 -1.98 7.62
C HIS A 313 9.57 -3.05 8.19
N ASP A 314 10.31 -3.76 7.33
CA ASP A 314 11.23 -4.81 7.76
C ASP A 314 12.37 -4.25 8.62
N ASN A 315 12.90 -3.08 8.27
CA ASN A 315 13.92 -2.40 9.07
C ASN A 315 13.37 -1.96 10.43
N PHE A 316 12.14 -1.44 10.48
CA PHE A 316 11.48 -1.11 11.72
C PHE A 316 11.30 -2.33 12.62
N ILE A 317 10.81 -3.46 12.08
CA ILE A 317 10.65 -4.71 12.85
C ILE A 317 11.99 -5.24 13.37
N LYS A 318 13.08 -5.10 12.59
CA LYS A 318 14.45 -5.45 13.04
C LYS A 318 14.93 -4.56 14.18
N VAL A 319 14.75 -3.24 14.06
CA VAL A 319 15.09 -2.27 15.11
C VAL A 319 14.30 -2.57 16.38
N LEU A 320 13.00 -2.80 16.26
CA LEU A 320 12.15 -3.20 17.36
C LEU A 320 12.62 -4.49 18.02
N SER A 321 12.96 -5.52 17.24
CA SER A 321 13.48 -6.79 17.76
C SER A 321 14.77 -6.60 18.56
N ASN A 322 15.70 -5.79 18.06
CA ASN A 322 16.93 -5.46 18.79
C ASN A 322 16.63 -4.75 20.12
N HIS A 323 15.69 -3.81 20.14
CA HIS A 323 15.34 -3.10 21.37
C HIS A 323 14.54 -3.96 22.36
N ILE A 324 13.69 -4.88 21.90
CA ILE A 324 13.06 -5.86 22.77
C ILE A 324 14.10 -6.78 23.42
N ASN A 325 15.19 -7.12 22.72
CA ASN A 325 16.31 -7.86 23.32
C ASN A 325 17.01 -7.04 24.41
N GLN A 326 17.30 -5.76 24.14
CA GLN A 326 17.88 -4.86 25.14
C GLN A 326 16.98 -4.72 26.38
N PHE A 327 15.67 -4.56 26.16
CA PHE A 327 14.69 -4.52 27.25
C PHE A 327 14.65 -5.84 28.04
N ALA A 328 14.72 -6.98 27.36
CA ALA A 328 14.81 -8.29 27.99
C ALA A 328 16.04 -8.41 28.90
N ASP A 329 17.19 -7.91 28.44
CA ASP A 329 18.43 -7.95 29.20
C ASP A 329 18.37 -7.04 30.44
N MET A 330 17.75 -5.85 30.31
CA MET A 330 17.49 -4.96 31.46
C MET A 330 16.55 -5.61 32.49
N LEU A 331 15.48 -6.27 32.04
CA LEU A 331 14.58 -6.98 32.95
C LEU A 331 15.28 -8.13 33.68
N LYS A 332 16.12 -8.89 32.96
CA LYS A 332 16.88 -10.00 33.54
C LYS A 332 17.87 -9.52 34.59
N SER A 333 18.69 -8.51 34.28
CA SER A 333 19.69 -7.98 35.20
C SER A 333 19.06 -7.49 36.50
N MET A 334 17.91 -6.84 36.42
CA MET A 334 17.18 -6.33 37.58
C MET A 334 16.45 -7.42 38.36
N SER A 335 16.01 -8.50 37.70
CA SER A 335 15.43 -9.66 38.40
C SER A 335 16.45 -10.41 39.27
N HIS A 336 17.76 -10.24 39.04
CA HIS A 336 18.85 -10.92 39.76
C HIS A 336 19.31 -10.19 41.03
N THR A 337 18.73 -9.03 41.35
CA THR A 337 19.00 -8.25 42.56
C THR A 337 17.90 -8.48 43.59
#